data_AF-A0A7R9FZI3-F1
#
_entry.id   AF-A0A7R9FZI3-F1
#
_cell.length_a   1.000
_cell.length_b   1.000
_cell.length_c   1.000
_cell.angle_alpha   90.00
_cell.angle_beta   90.00
_cell.angle_gamma   90.00
#
_symmetry.space_group_name_H-M   'P 1'
#
loop_
_entity.id
_entity.type
_entity.pdbx_description
1 polymer ?
#
loop_
_entity_poly.entity_id
_entity_poly.type
_entity_poly.pdbx_seq_one_letter_code
_entity_poly.pdbx_strand_id
1 'polypeptide(L)'
;VAGSLSALVYQHSLMQMALPCRLLLPEAEGSGITPDSPGTVSTAQQLLSQGAACNVLFLFTVDMESLTGPQAIKKAVQLMFQCKPLPQATVVHFKVSGQGITLTDNKHKLFFRKHYPVNTISHCGLDPDDHRWSQKSEETGQPISSNRCFGFVARKPTSKTDNQCHIFAELEPEQPASAIVNFVSKVMMSGGTIKANIV
;
A
#
# COMPACT_ATOMS: atom_id res chain seq x y z
N VAL A 1 -33.95 -6.41 -34.38
CA VAL A 1 -33.63 -6.40 -32.94
C VAL A 1 -32.26 -7.05 -32.78
N ALA A 2 -31.25 -6.32 -32.28
CA ALA A 2 -29.92 -6.89 -32.07
C ALA A 2 -30.01 -7.97 -30.98
N GLY A 3 -29.64 -9.20 -31.30
CA GLY A 3 -29.93 -10.40 -30.49
C GLY A 3 -29.01 -10.65 -29.29
N SER A 4 -28.06 -9.76 -29.00
CA SER A 4 -27.21 -9.88 -27.80
C SER A 4 -26.57 -8.54 -27.41
N LEU A 5 -26.18 -8.40 -26.14
CA LEU A 5 -25.46 -7.23 -25.62
C LEU A 5 -24.12 -7.03 -26.36
N SER A 6 -23.42 -8.11 -26.72
CA SER A 6 -22.16 -8.05 -27.47
C SER A 6 -22.32 -7.49 -28.88
N ALA A 7 -23.40 -7.83 -29.58
CA ALA A 7 -23.70 -7.26 -30.90
C ALA A 7 -24.01 -5.76 -30.81
N LEU A 8 -24.71 -5.34 -29.75
CA LEU A 8 -25.00 -3.92 -29.51
C LEU A 8 -23.72 -3.12 -29.24
N VAL A 9 -22.82 -3.65 -28.40
CA VAL A 9 -21.53 -3.01 -28.08
C VAL A 9 -20.65 -2.87 -29.33
N TYR A 10 -20.54 -3.93 -30.14
CA TYR A 10 -19.77 -3.89 -31.39
C TYR A 10 -20.35 -2.91 -32.42
N GLN A 11 -21.67 -2.90 -32.59
CA GLN A 11 -22.29 -1.97 -33.52
C GLN A 11 -22.11 -0.51 -33.06
N HIS A 12 -22.16 -0.26 -31.75
CA HIS A 12 -21.93 1.06 -31.17
C HIS A 12 -20.46 1.53 -31.24
N SER A 13 -19.51 0.59 -31.36
CA SER A 13 -18.12 0.92 -31.65
C SER A 13 -17.88 1.20 -33.13
N LEU A 14 -18.79 0.87 -34.05
CA LEU A 14 -18.70 1.16 -35.48
C LEU A 14 -19.47 2.40 -35.92
N MET A 15 -20.67 2.60 -35.38
CA MET A 15 -21.54 3.73 -35.72
C MET A 15 -22.08 4.38 -34.45
N GLN A 16 -22.17 5.71 -34.46
CA GLN A 16 -22.82 6.46 -33.39
C GLN A 16 -24.33 6.21 -33.49
N MET A 17 -24.85 5.35 -32.62
CA MET A 17 -26.27 4.98 -32.64
C MET A 17 -27.08 6.01 -31.83
N ALA A 18 -27.65 5.64 -30.68
CA ALA A 18 -28.52 6.49 -29.88
C ALA A 18 -27.78 7.40 -28.87
N LEU A 19 -26.44 7.38 -28.84
CA LEU A 19 -25.64 8.19 -27.93
C LEU A 19 -25.03 9.42 -28.63
N PRO A 20 -24.81 10.53 -27.90
CA PRO A 20 -24.22 11.76 -28.45
C PRO A 20 -22.73 11.62 -28.82
N CYS A 21 -22.08 10.49 -28.50
CA CYS A 21 -20.72 10.16 -28.93
C CYS A 21 -20.55 8.64 -29.14
N ARG A 22 -19.62 8.25 -30.02
CA ARG A 22 -19.28 6.85 -30.35
C ARG A 22 -18.60 6.17 -29.15
N LEU A 23 -18.89 4.89 -28.92
CA LEU A 23 -18.24 4.11 -27.86
C LEU A 23 -16.83 3.76 -28.32
N LEU A 24 -15.82 4.37 -27.71
CA LEU A 24 -14.41 4.03 -27.90
C LEU A 24 -14.06 2.90 -26.94
N LEU A 25 -13.88 1.69 -27.47
CA LEU A 25 -13.32 0.58 -26.72
C LEU A 25 -11.79 0.80 -26.66
N PRO A 26 -11.14 0.67 -25.50
CA PRO A 26 -9.69 0.69 -25.41
C PRO A 26 -9.11 -0.41 -26.32
N GLU A 27 -8.26 -0.05 -27.27
CA GLU A 27 -7.56 -1.05 -28.09
C GLU A 27 -6.71 -1.93 -27.17
N ALA A 28 -6.88 -3.24 -27.30
CA ALA A 28 -5.92 -4.19 -26.76
C ALA A 28 -4.67 -4.09 -27.64
N GLU A 29 -3.78 -3.17 -27.29
CA GLU A 29 -2.52 -2.88 -27.98
C GLU A 29 -1.61 -4.12 -27.96
N GLY A 30 -1.81 -5.00 -28.95
CA GLY A 30 -0.87 -6.02 -29.36
C GLY A 30 0.05 -5.44 -30.45
N SER A 31 1.32 -5.24 -30.09
CA SER A 31 2.49 -5.17 -30.99
C SER A 31 2.39 -4.24 -32.22
N GLY A 32 2.82 -2.99 -32.05
CA GLY A 32 3.15 -2.09 -33.16
C GLY A 32 4.18 -1.07 -32.71
N ILE A 33 5.45 -1.28 -33.08
CA ILE A 33 6.55 -0.37 -32.75
C ILE A 33 6.49 0.80 -33.74
N THR A 34 6.04 1.97 -33.30
CA THR A 34 6.24 3.24 -34.01
C THR A 34 6.86 4.26 -33.06
N PRO A 35 8.09 4.76 -33.31
CA PRO A 35 8.73 5.72 -32.43
C PRO A 35 8.40 7.14 -32.91
N ASP A 36 7.35 7.78 -32.38
CA ASP A 36 7.23 9.25 -32.42
C ASP A 36 6.05 9.77 -31.56
N SER A 37 6.17 9.68 -30.23
CA SER A 37 5.35 10.47 -29.31
C SER A 37 6.07 10.71 -27.99
N PRO A 38 6.21 11.97 -27.52
CA PRO A 38 6.83 12.24 -26.24
C PRO A 38 5.84 11.90 -25.13
N GLY A 39 6.05 10.77 -24.47
CA GLY A 39 5.39 10.46 -23.20
C GLY A 39 4.57 9.17 -23.17
N THR A 40 5.15 8.04 -23.57
CA THR A 40 4.68 6.73 -23.06
C THR A 40 4.94 6.66 -21.56
N VAL A 41 4.02 7.19 -20.76
CA VAL A 41 3.96 6.93 -19.31
C VAL A 41 3.83 5.42 -19.16
N SER A 42 4.84 4.76 -18.58
CA SER A 42 4.82 3.30 -18.51
C SER A 42 3.60 2.84 -17.70
N THR A 43 3.01 1.70 -18.04
CA THR A 43 1.89 1.10 -17.27
C THR A 43 2.22 0.98 -15.78
N ALA A 44 3.50 0.82 -15.43
CA ALA A 44 3.97 0.89 -14.05
C ALA A 44 3.74 2.28 -13.42
N GLN A 45 4.04 3.38 -14.11
CA GLN A 45 3.77 4.73 -13.62
C GLN A 45 2.26 4.99 -13.41
N GLN A 46 1.40 4.45 -14.29
CA GLN A 46 -0.05 4.53 -14.10
C GLN A 46 -0.53 3.74 -12.86
N LEU A 47 -0.01 2.52 -12.64
CA LEU A 47 -0.30 1.74 -11.42
C LEU A 47 0.20 2.45 -10.15
N LEU A 48 1.37 3.08 -10.20
CA LEU A 48 1.88 3.89 -9.09
C LEU A 48 0.99 5.12 -8.82
N SER A 49 0.39 5.70 -9.86
CA SER A 49 -0.54 6.83 -9.74
C SER A 49 -1.89 6.43 -9.11
N GLN A 50 -2.40 5.24 -9.45
CA GLN A 50 -3.64 4.71 -8.90
C GLN A 50 -3.46 4.25 -7.44
N GLY A 51 -2.23 3.84 -7.10
CA GLY A 51 -1.89 3.29 -5.80
C GLY A 51 -2.35 1.84 -5.66
N ALA A 52 -1.92 1.21 -4.57
CA ALA A 52 -2.31 -0.15 -4.22
C ALA A 52 -2.95 -0.15 -2.83
N ALA A 53 -3.88 -1.06 -2.60
CA ALA A 53 -4.50 -1.22 -1.30
C ALA A 53 -4.66 -2.69 -0.94
N CYS A 54 -4.44 -3.00 0.33
CA CYS A 54 -4.38 -4.37 0.85
C CYS A 54 -4.87 -4.40 2.29
N ASN A 55 -5.23 -5.58 2.78
CA ASN A 55 -5.56 -5.75 4.19
C ASN A 55 -4.33 -6.31 4.93
N VAL A 56 -4.00 -5.70 6.07
CA VAL A 56 -2.85 -6.10 6.89
C VAL A 56 -3.24 -6.09 8.36
N LEU A 57 -2.48 -6.80 9.19
CA LEU A 57 -2.65 -6.77 10.63
C LEU A 57 -1.83 -5.62 11.20
N PHE A 58 -2.49 -4.62 11.80
CA PHE A 58 -1.84 -3.63 12.65
C PHE A 58 -1.55 -4.24 14.01
N LEU A 59 -0.30 -4.17 14.46
CA LEU A 59 0.16 -4.79 15.70
C LEU A 59 0.52 -3.77 16.75
N PHE A 60 1.39 -2.82 16.41
CA PHE A 60 2.00 -1.95 17.40
C PHE A 60 2.46 -0.62 16.81
N THR A 61 2.54 0.39 17.67
CA THR A 61 3.12 1.69 17.33
C THR A 61 3.93 2.18 18.51
N VAL A 62 5.12 2.68 18.23
CA VAL A 62 6.04 3.13 19.27
C VAL A 62 6.85 4.32 18.80
N ASP A 63 7.10 5.24 19.72
CA ASP A 63 7.94 6.39 19.47
C ASP A 63 9.41 5.95 19.44
N MET A 64 10.11 6.40 18.41
CA MET A 64 11.50 6.05 18.11
C MET A 64 12.44 7.25 18.25
N GLU A 65 11.97 8.38 18.77
CA GLU A 65 12.76 9.60 18.92
C GLU A 65 13.48 9.91 17.59
N SER A 66 14.82 10.06 17.59
CA SER A 66 15.59 10.27 16.36
C SER A 66 15.94 8.98 15.60
N LEU A 67 15.64 7.79 16.13
CA LEU A 67 15.97 6.50 15.51
C LEU A 67 15.13 6.29 14.24
N THR A 68 15.79 5.79 13.19
CA THR A 68 15.19 5.58 11.86
C THR A 68 15.78 4.32 11.18
N GLY A 69 15.27 3.99 9.99
CA GLY A 69 15.79 2.88 9.19
C GLY A 69 15.44 1.49 9.73
N PRO A 70 16.17 0.45 9.31
CA PRO A 70 15.92 -0.93 9.74
C PRO A 70 16.06 -1.14 11.26
N GLN A 71 16.92 -0.35 11.91
CA GLN A 71 17.13 -0.42 13.36
C GLN A 71 15.90 0.02 14.15
N ALA A 72 15.16 1.02 13.66
CA ALA A 72 13.90 1.43 14.27
C ALA A 72 12.85 0.32 14.21
N ILE A 73 12.76 -0.39 13.07
CA ILE A 73 11.84 -1.53 12.90
C ILE A 73 12.22 -2.66 13.85
N LYS A 74 13.49 -3.06 13.87
CA LYS A 74 13.99 -4.10 14.79
C LYS A 74 13.65 -3.78 16.24
N LYS A 75 13.96 -2.56 16.70
CA LYS A 75 13.66 -2.12 18.07
C LYS A 75 12.15 -2.12 18.34
N ALA A 76 11.33 -1.66 17.40
CA ALA A 76 9.88 -1.64 17.54
C ALA A 76 9.28 -3.05 17.69
N VAL A 77 9.75 -4.00 16.88
CA VAL A 77 9.33 -5.42 16.95
C VAL A 77 9.75 -6.03 18.28
N GLN A 78 10.98 -5.79 18.74
CA GLN A 78 11.44 -6.26 20.04
C GLN A 78 10.59 -5.72 21.19
N LEU A 79 10.29 -4.42 21.20
CA LEU A 79 9.44 -3.80 22.22
C LEU A 79 8.01 -4.37 22.19
N MET A 80 7.46 -4.61 20.99
CA MET A 80 6.15 -5.25 20.84
C MET A 80 6.09 -6.63 21.51
N PHE A 81 7.10 -7.47 21.31
CA PHE A 81 7.16 -8.81 21.93
C PHE A 81 7.48 -8.79 23.43
N GLN A 82 8.05 -7.69 23.94
CA GLN A 82 8.28 -7.49 25.37
C GLN A 82 7.00 -7.06 26.12
N CYS A 83 5.99 -6.53 25.42
CA CYS A 83 4.70 -6.18 26.03
C CYS A 83 3.98 -7.42 26.57
N LYS A 84 3.56 -7.35 27.84
CA LYS A 84 2.73 -8.37 28.50
C LYS A 84 1.47 -7.69 29.08
N PRO A 85 0.26 -7.99 28.59
CA PRO A 85 -0.07 -8.93 27.51
C PRO A 85 0.38 -8.45 26.12
N LEU A 86 0.50 -9.37 25.15
CA LEU A 86 0.83 -9.01 23.78
C LEU A 86 -0.25 -8.08 23.18
N PRO A 87 0.12 -7.14 22.30
CA PRO A 87 -0.84 -6.24 21.65
C PRO A 87 -1.90 -7.00 20.84
N GLN A 88 -3.13 -6.49 20.85
CA GLN A 88 -4.21 -7.08 20.05
C GLN A 88 -4.05 -6.67 18.58
N ALA A 89 -3.88 -7.66 17.71
CA ALA A 89 -3.81 -7.45 16.26
C ALA A 89 -5.17 -7.00 15.71
N THR A 90 -5.16 -5.92 14.91
CA THR A 90 -6.38 -5.37 14.28
C THR A 90 -6.22 -5.35 12.77
N VAL A 91 -7.20 -5.85 12.03
CA VAL A 91 -7.20 -5.80 10.56
C VAL A 91 -7.44 -4.36 10.11
N VAL A 92 -6.49 -3.80 9.36
CA VAL A 92 -6.57 -2.46 8.80
C VAL A 92 -6.40 -2.50 7.28
N HIS A 93 -7.09 -1.61 6.60
CA HIS A 93 -6.92 -1.37 5.18
C HIS A 93 -5.72 -0.44 4.96
N PHE A 94 -4.69 -0.97 4.33
CA PHE A 94 -3.41 -0.31 4.07
C PHE A 94 -3.36 0.10 2.60
N LYS A 95 -3.49 1.40 2.35
CA LYS A 95 -3.42 1.99 1.01
C LYS A 95 -2.13 2.78 0.84
N VAL A 96 -1.43 2.52 -0.25
CA VAL A 96 -0.21 3.23 -0.67
C VAL A 96 -0.50 3.97 -1.97
N SER A 97 -0.14 5.24 -2.03
CA SER A 97 -0.29 6.08 -3.22
C SER A 97 0.87 7.08 -3.32
N GLY A 98 0.99 7.79 -4.44
CA GLY A 98 1.99 8.87 -4.58
C GLY A 98 1.91 9.96 -3.51
N GLN A 99 0.75 10.12 -2.84
CA GLN A 99 0.58 11.07 -1.73
C GLN A 99 1.10 10.54 -0.39
N GLY A 100 1.29 9.22 -0.26
CA GLY A 100 1.74 8.56 0.96
C GLY A 100 0.90 7.34 1.33
N ILE A 101 0.95 6.98 2.61
CA ILE A 101 0.27 5.80 3.17
C ILE A 101 -1.01 6.23 3.89
N THR A 102 -2.09 5.48 3.70
CA THR A 102 -3.35 5.67 4.42
C THR A 102 -3.75 4.37 5.08
N LEU A 103 -4.01 4.42 6.39
CA LEU A 103 -4.53 3.32 7.20
C LEU A 103 -5.98 3.60 7.54
N THR A 104 -6.86 2.62 7.33
CA THR A 104 -8.27 2.69 7.73
C THR A 104 -8.61 1.46 8.55
N ASP A 105 -9.11 1.63 9.78
CA ASP A 105 -9.55 0.50 10.61
C ASP A 105 -11.01 0.22 10.30
N ASN A 106 -11.32 -0.95 9.75
CA ASN A 106 -12.70 -1.29 9.38
C ASN A 106 -13.60 -1.48 10.61
N LYS A 107 -13.03 -1.75 11.80
CA LYS A 107 -13.79 -1.95 13.05
C LYS A 107 -13.90 -0.67 13.88
N HIS A 108 -13.29 0.43 13.44
CA HIS A 108 -13.24 1.72 14.16
C HIS A 108 -12.83 1.59 15.64
N LYS A 109 -11.95 0.63 15.97
CA LYS A 109 -11.53 0.37 17.36
C LYS A 109 -10.32 1.22 17.76
N LEU A 110 -9.36 1.37 16.86
CA LEU A 110 -8.10 2.07 17.16
C LEU A 110 -8.09 3.50 16.61
N PHE A 111 -8.56 3.68 15.38
CA PHE A 111 -8.65 4.97 14.72
C PHE A 111 -9.58 4.85 13.51
N PHE A 112 -10.32 5.91 13.14
CA PHE A 112 -11.13 5.85 11.92
C PHE A 112 -10.25 5.78 10.65
N ARG A 113 -9.32 6.74 10.52
CA ARG A 113 -8.40 6.84 9.38
C ARG A 113 -7.16 7.65 9.76
N LYS A 114 -5.98 7.19 9.37
CA LYS A 114 -4.71 7.91 9.52
C LYS A 114 -3.99 8.00 8.18
N HIS A 115 -3.55 9.21 7.83
CA HIS A 115 -2.76 9.44 6.62
C HIS A 115 -1.35 9.91 6.98
N TYR A 116 -0.36 9.25 6.42
CA TYR A 116 1.06 9.57 6.52
C TYR A 116 1.53 10.05 5.15
N PRO A 117 1.75 11.37 4.98
CA PRO A 117 2.22 11.90 3.71
C PRO A 117 3.61 11.34 3.36
N VAL A 118 3.92 11.20 2.08
CA VAL A 118 5.19 10.60 1.62
C VAL A 118 6.43 11.30 2.19
N ASN A 119 6.36 12.61 2.45
CA ASN A 119 7.47 13.40 2.99
C ASN A 119 7.77 13.14 4.48
N THR A 120 6.84 12.51 5.22
CA THR A 120 7.07 12.18 6.63
C THR A 120 7.65 10.79 6.78
N ILE A 121 7.47 9.91 5.80
CA ILE A 121 7.89 8.52 5.87
C ILE A 121 9.37 8.44 5.48
N SER A 122 10.21 8.04 6.43
CA SER A 122 11.66 7.96 6.24
C SER A 122 12.12 6.58 5.79
N HIS A 123 11.41 5.52 6.18
CA HIS A 123 11.80 4.15 5.88
C HIS A 123 10.60 3.22 5.90
N CYS A 124 10.60 2.19 5.06
CA CYS A 124 9.68 1.05 5.12
C CYS A 124 10.47 -0.22 4.81
N GLY A 125 10.29 -1.26 5.61
CA GLY A 125 11.12 -2.46 5.58
C GLY A 125 10.47 -3.65 6.27
N LEU A 126 10.99 -4.84 5.98
CA LEU A 126 10.72 -6.04 6.76
C LEU A 126 11.47 -6.00 8.09
N ASP A 127 11.05 -6.81 9.05
CA ASP A 127 11.85 -7.05 10.25
C ASP A 127 13.20 -7.71 9.90
N PRO A 128 14.35 -7.10 10.23
CA PRO A 128 15.66 -7.68 9.93
C PRO A 128 15.93 -9.04 10.58
N ASP A 129 15.29 -9.32 11.72
CA ASP A 129 15.45 -10.56 12.45
C ASP A 129 14.39 -11.63 12.06
N ASP A 130 13.54 -11.36 11.05
CA ASP A 130 12.45 -12.21 10.54
C ASP A 130 11.54 -12.78 11.65
N HIS A 131 11.24 -11.99 12.71
CA HIS A 131 10.25 -12.38 13.70
C HIS A 131 8.89 -12.53 13.04
N ARG A 132 8.15 -13.55 13.49
CA ARG A 132 6.84 -13.89 12.94
C ARG A 132 5.75 -13.62 13.95
N TRP A 133 4.75 -12.86 13.53
CA TRP A 133 3.54 -12.69 14.31
C TRP A 133 2.71 -13.98 14.24
N SER A 134 2.48 -14.58 15.39
CA SER A 134 1.62 -15.77 15.50
C SER A 134 0.24 -15.37 16.00
N GLN A 135 -0.76 -15.39 15.11
CA GLN A 135 -2.13 -15.19 15.52
C GLN A 135 -2.62 -16.44 16.24
N LYS A 136 -3.05 -16.31 17.50
CA LYS A 136 -3.64 -17.42 18.25
C LYS A 136 -5.14 -17.48 17.99
N SER A 137 -5.68 -18.68 17.84
CA SER A 137 -7.13 -18.90 17.84
C SER A 137 -7.69 -18.58 19.22
N GLU A 138 -8.71 -17.72 19.29
CA GLU A 138 -9.43 -17.46 20.53
C GLU A 138 -10.16 -18.72 21.04
N GLU A 139 -10.45 -19.69 20.17
CA GLU A 139 -11.21 -20.90 20.48
C GLU A 139 -10.32 -22.08 20.92
N THR A 140 -9.13 -22.23 20.32
CA THR A 140 -8.24 -23.40 20.58
C THR A 140 -6.90 -23.02 21.20
N GLY A 141 -6.57 -21.74 21.33
CA GLY A 141 -5.29 -21.25 21.87
C GLY A 141 -4.06 -21.58 20.99
N GLN A 142 -4.26 -22.29 19.88
CA GLN A 142 -3.20 -22.71 18.96
C GLN A 142 -2.85 -21.58 17.97
N PRO A 143 -1.57 -21.49 17.53
CA PRO A 143 -1.16 -20.56 16.50
C PRO A 143 -1.82 -20.95 15.16
N ILE A 144 -2.65 -20.08 14.61
CA ILE A 144 -3.35 -20.24 13.33
C ILE A 144 -2.42 -19.95 12.16
N SER A 145 -1.50 -19.00 12.31
CA SER A 145 -0.63 -18.57 11.23
C SER A 145 0.70 -18.02 11.75
N SER A 146 1.70 -17.98 10.87
CA SER A 146 3.01 -17.40 11.12
C SER A 146 3.24 -16.33 10.05
N ASN A 147 3.01 -15.06 10.42
CA ASN A 147 2.95 -13.96 9.46
C ASN A 147 4.23 -13.12 9.56
N ARG A 148 4.84 -12.77 8.43
CA ARG A 148 6.01 -11.89 8.41
C ARG A 148 5.64 -10.49 8.91
N CYS A 149 6.49 -9.98 9.80
CA CYS A 149 6.39 -8.63 10.31
C CYS A 149 7.09 -7.65 9.36
N PHE A 150 6.46 -6.49 9.18
CA PHE A 150 7.05 -5.36 8.47
C PHE A 150 6.61 -4.06 9.12
N GLY A 151 7.29 -2.97 8.80
CA GLY A 151 6.95 -1.69 9.35
C GLY A 151 7.37 -0.52 8.49
N PHE A 152 6.88 0.65 8.86
CA PHE A 152 7.41 1.90 8.35
C PHE A 152 7.65 2.88 9.49
N VAL A 153 8.59 3.78 9.26
CA VAL A 153 8.99 4.84 10.16
C VAL A 153 8.51 6.15 9.55
N ALA A 154 7.72 6.91 10.30
CA ALA A 154 7.25 8.22 9.88
C ALA A 154 7.48 9.26 10.97
N ARG A 155 7.72 10.50 10.56
CA ARG A 155 7.82 11.63 11.49
C ARG A 155 6.48 11.86 12.19
N LYS A 156 6.54 12.08 13.50
CA LYS A 156 5.37 12.38 14.32
C LYS A 156 4.80 13.75 13.93
N PRO A 157 3.47 13.89 13.72
CA PRO A 157 2.89 15.19 13.34
C PRO A 157 3.13 16.29 14.38
N THR A 158 3.26 15.92 15.65
CA THR A 158 3.40 16.85 16.79
C THR A 158 4.84 17.24 17.10
N SER A 159 5.83 16.60 16.47
CA SER A 159 7.26 16.83 16.76
C SER A 159 8.09 16.78 15.49
N LYS A 160 8.95 17.78 15.28
CA LYS A 160 9.79 17.85 14.07
C LYS A 160 10.96 16.87 14.09
N THR A 161 11.39 16.45 15.27
CA THR A 161 12.56 15.58 15.47
C THR A 161 12.20 14.13 15.73
N ASP A 162 10.97 13.87 16.20
CA ASP A 162 10.61 12.53 16.65
C ASP A 162 9.98 11.71 15.53
N ASN A 163 10.44 10.48 15.45
CA ASN A 163 9.96 9.44 14.58
C ASN A 163 9.04 8.51 15.36
N GLN A 164 8.12 7.91 14.64
CA GLN A 164 7.22 6.89 15.13
C GLN A 164 7.31 5.70 14.17
N CYS A 165 7.44 4.50 14.74
CA CYS A 165 7.45 3.27 13.96
C CYS A 165 6.12 2.54 14.13
N HIS A 166 5.56 2.11 13.00
CA HIS A 166 4.32 1.37 12.91
C HIS A 166 4.62 -0.05 12.43
N ILE A 167 4.22 -1.03 13.23
CA ILE A 167 4.47 -2.45 12.97
C ILE A 167 3.19 -3.15 12.54
N PHE A 168 3.34 -3.93 11.48
CA PHE A 168 2.30 -4.68 10.82
C PHE A 168 2.74 -6.12 10.58
N ALA A 169 1.78 -6.99 10.31
CA ALA A 169 2.04 -8.30 9.75
C ALA A 169 1.17 -8.55 8.51
N GLU A 170 1.67 -9.41 7.62
CA GLU A 170 0.90 -9.87 6.46
C GLU A 170 -0.37 -10.63 6.92
N LEU A 171 -1.40 -10.57 6.07
CA LEU A 171 -2.69 -11.22 6.30
C LEU A 171 -3.09 -12.07 5.09
N GLU A 172 -2.96 -11.51 3.89
CA GLU A 172 -3.33 -12.18 2.65
C GLU A 172 -2.08 -12.79 1.99
N PRO A 173 -2.08 -14.10 1.67
CA PRO A 173 -0.90 -14.76 1.07
C PRO A 173 -0.56 -14.25 -0.33
N GLU A 174 -1.57 -13.73 -1.07
CA GLU A 174 -1.38 -13.10 -2.37
C GLU A 174 -0.71 -11.72 -2.27
N GLN A 175 -0.69 -11.13 -1.08
CA GLN A 175 -0.11 -9.81 -0.81
C GLN A 175 0.95 -9.91 0.31
N PRO A 176 2.09 -10.58 0.05
CA PRO A 176 3.10 -10.80 1.07
C PRO A 176 3.75 -9.49 1.52
N ALA A 177 4.25 -9.45 2.75
CA ALA A 177 4.88 -8.27 3.32
C ALA A 177 6.01 -7.69 2.42
N SER A 178 6.77 -8.56 1.74
CA SER A 178 7.83 -8.16 0.82
C SER A 178 7.32 -7.36 -0.38
N ALA A 179 6.16 -7.73 -0.94
CA ALA A 179 5.55 -7.01 -2.06
C ALA A 179 5.06 -5.63 -1.62
N ILE A 180 4.45 -5.53 -0.44
CA ILE A 180 3.98 -4.28 0.14
C ILE A 180 5.16 -3.32 0.35
N VAL A 181 6.22 -3.78 1.03
CA VAL A 181 7.44 -2.98 1.26
C VAL A 181 8.06 -2.52 -0.06
N ASN A 182 8.21 -3.42 -1.04
CA ASN A 182 8.75 -3.08 -2.34
C ASN A 182 7.92 -2.02 -3.07
N PHE A 183 6.59 -2.11 -2.99
CA PHE A 183 5.70 -1.11 -3.60
C PHE A 183 5.85 0.25 -2.91
N VAL A 184 5.88 0.26 -1.58
CA VAL A 184 6.09 1.48 -0.77
C VAL A 184 7.42 2.15 -1.13
N SER A 185 8.51 1.38 -1.19
CA SER A 185 9.83 1.89 -1.58
C SER A 185 9.83 2.51 -2.99
N LYS A 186 9.20 1.84 -3.97
CA LYS A 186 9.07 2.37 -5.34
C LYS A 186 8.28 3.68 -5.36
N VAL A 187 7.17 3.75 -4.64
CA VAL A 187 6.34 4.96 -4.54
C VAL A 187 7.13 6.11 -3.92
N MET A 188 7.91 5.87 -2.85
CA MET A 188 8.75 6.89 -2.23
C MET A 188 9.84 7.41 -3.17
N MET A 189 10.47 6.52 -3.95
CA MET A 189 11.48 6.91 -4.94
C MET A 189 10.88 7.75 -6.06
N SER A 190 9.66 7.42 -6.51
CA SER A 190 8.94 8.20 -7.56
C SER A 190 8.29 9.48 -7.05
N GLY A 191 7.90 9.54 -5.77
CA GLY A 191 7.28 10.72 -5.16
C GLY A 191 8.28 11.85 -4.88
N GLY A 192 9.57 11.53 -4.80
CA GLY A 192 10.66 12.50 -4.63
C GLY A 192 11.04 13.25 -5.91
N THR A 193 10.62 12.81 -7.10
CA THR A 193 11.05 13.38 -8.38
C THR A 193 10.04 14.35 -9.02
N ILE A 194 8.84 14.55 -8.46
CA ILE A 194 7.85 15.50 -9.00
C ILE A 194 8.00 16.91 -8.37
N LYS A 195 9.23 17.43 -8.27
CA LYS A 195 9.54 18.86 -8.03
C LYS A 195 10.91 19.27 -8.60
N ALA A 196 11.27 18.81 -9.79
CA ALA A 196 12.37 19.40 -10.54
C ALA A 196 11.80 20.22 -11.72
N ASN A 197 11.73 21.54 -11.51
CA ASN A 197 11.67 22.63 -12.49
C ASN A 197 10.74 22.50 -13.72
N ILE A 198 9.62 23.23 -13.67
CA ILE A 198 9.16 24.02 -14.82
C ILE A 198 9.13 25.48 -14.34
N VAL A 199 10.16 26.24 -14.71
CA VAL A 199 10.15 27.71 -14.87
C VAL A 199 10.86 27.97 -16.18
#